data_AF-A0A369T0L7-F1
#
_entry.id   AF-A0A369T0L7-F1
#
_cell.length_a   1.000
_cell.length_b   1.000
_cell.length_c   1.000
_cell.angle_alpha   90.00
_cell.angle_beta   90.00
_cell.angle_gamma   90.00
#
_symmetry.space_group_name_H-M   'P 1'
#
loop_
_entity.id
_entity.type
_entity.pdbx_description
1 polymer ?
#
loop_
_entity_poly.entity_id
_entity_poly.type
_entity_poly.pdbx_seq_one_letter_code
_entity_poly.pdbx_strand_id
1 'polypeptide(L)'
;MRMSRLRWAVLLELAKAWRLNLDAPAARIIRVFNLNSGLVYKFLRELENDGIAMEVGRGRWALRDTSGARALADYVLETSEDLGLHGHWTRTVPEVYYYIAEPPSIEWLGFPGRTTIIVDKLLKGRVDPPKGCRLIYTSMRGRIWRYDWDLRVPRGLPEQSLADLLAHDPDYPVEQYIYNNLEWLNLDEIARRTTPQGLRRLSTFLSFLRMVTGEPVAAGFDYFGLADP
;
A
#
# COMPACT_ATOMS: atom_id res chain seq x y z
N MET A 1 19.76 -21.42 -3.35
CA MET A 1 18.72 -21.67 -4.37
C MET A 1 18.01 -20.34 -4.65
N ARG A 2 18.13 -19.73 -5.84
CA ARG A 2 17.41 -18.48 -6.16
C ARG A 2 15.93 -18.80 -6.32
N MET A 3 15.11 -18.46 -5.33
CA MET A 3 13.66 -18.61 -5.39
C MET A 3 13.10 -17.59 -6.39
N SER A 4 12.13 -17.99 -7.23
CA SER A 4 11.50 -17.05 -8.16
C SER A 4 10.71 -15.99 -7.39
N ARG A 5 10.61 -14.77 -7.93
CA ARG A 5 9.83 -13.66 -7.33
C ARG A 5 8.41 -14.08 -6.96
N LEU A 6 7.78 -14.90 -7.82
CA LEU A 6 6.44 -15.44 -7.59
C LEU A 6 6.37 -16.35 -6.37
N ARG A 7 7.28 -17.34 -6.28
CA ARG A 7 7.29 -18.28 -5.16
C ARG A 7 7.58 -17.57 -3.84
N TRP A 8 8.55 -16.65 -3.88
CA TRP A 8 8.90 -15.82 -2.73
C TRP A 8 7.71 -15.00 -2.25
N ALA A 9 7.03 -14.26 -3.13
CA ALA A 9 5.89 -13.42 -2.76
C ALA A 9 4.74 -14.26 -2.18
N VAL A 10 4.37 -15.37 -2.83
CA VAL A 10 3.28 -16.23 -2.35
C VAL A 10 3.60 -16.83 -0.98
N LEU A 11 4.81 -17.37 -0.80
CA LEU A 11 5.20 -17.99 0.47
C LEU A 11 5.32 -16.96 1.59
N LEU A 12 5.89 -15.79 1.32
CA LEU A 12 6.03 -14.71 2.30
C LEU A 12 4.68 -14.21 2.80
N GLU A 13 3.75 -13.95 1.87
CA GLU A 13 2.41 -13.48 2.22
C GLU A 13 1.63 -14.51 3.04
N LEU A 14 1.72 -15.79 2.67
CA LEU A 14 1.11 -16.89 3.42
C LEU A 14 1.71 -17.04 4.82
N ALA A 15 3.03 -16.98 4.95
CA ALA A 15 3.73 -17.11 6.23
C ALA A 15 3.40 -15.95 7.20
N LYS A 16 3.44 -14.72 6.70
CA LYS A 16 3.08 -13.55 7.51
C LYS A 16 1.60 -13.52 7.87
N ALA A 17 0.72 -13.90 6.94
CA ALA A 17 -0.72 -13.95 7.21
C ALA A 17 -1.03 -15.00 8.29
N TRP A 18 -0.37 -16.16 8.22
CA TRP A 18 -0.47 -17.20 9.26
C TRP A 18 -0.06 -16.68 10.65
N ARG A 19 1.07 -15.97 10.76
CA ARG A 19 1.53 -15.38 12.03
C ARG A 19 0.53 -14.39 12.64
N LEU A 20 -0.28 -13.73 11.82
CA LEU A 20 -1.32 -12.77 12.24
C LEU A 20 -2.73 -13.37 12.30
N ASN A 21 -2.86 -14.69 12.13
CA ASN A 21 -4.12 -15.41 12.02
C ASN A 21 -5.06 -14.75 10.98
N LEU A 22 -4.54 -14.60 9.76
CA LEU A 22 -5.21 -14.06 8.59
C LEU A 22 -5.05 -15.03 7.41
N ASP A 23 -5.93 -14.88 6.42
CA ASP A 23 -5.75 -15.46 5.11
C ASP A 23 -5.06 -14.46 4.15
N ALA A 24 -4.57 -14.95 3.01
CA ALA A 24 -3.93 -14.20 1.96
C ALA A 24 -4.82 -14.20 0.69
N PRO A 25 -5.34 -13.03 0.25
CA PRO A 25 -6.15 -12.95 -0.96
C PRO A 25 -5.27 -13.05 -2.21
N ALA A 26 -5.40 -14.12 -2.99
CA ALA A 26 -4.55 -14.38 -4.17
C ALA A 26 -4.61 -13.24 -5.19
N ALA A 27 -5.80 -12.70 -5.45
CA ALA A 27 -5.99 -11.55 -6.34
C ALA A 27 -5.20 -10.32 -5.89
N ARG A 28 -5.04 -10.13 -4.57
CA ARG A 28 -4.30 -9.01 -4.00
C ARG A 28 -2.79 -9.24 -4.10
N ILE A 29 -2.31 -10.46 -3.85
CA ILE A 29 -0.90 -10.85 -4.10
C ILE A 29 -0.54 -10.57 -5.57
N ILE A 30 -1.35 -11.08 -6.50
CA ILE A 30 -1.16 -10.90 -7.95
C ILE A 30 -1.01 -9.41 -8.30
N ARG A 31 -1.93 -8.58 -7.80
CA ARG A 31 -1.96 -7.14 -8.10
C ARG A 31 -0.80 -6.39 -7.47
N VAL A 32 -0.53 -6.62 -6.19
CA VAL A 32 0.49 -5.90 -5.42
C VAL A 32 1.87 -6.21 -5.95
N PHE A 33 2.18 -7.48 -6.19
CA PHE A 33 3.49 -7.90 -6.68
C PHE A 33 3.62 -7.91 -8.22
N ASN A 34 2.56 -7.53 -8.94
CA ASN A 34 2.49 -7.55 -10.41
C ASN A 34 2.90 -8.91 -11.00
N LEU A 35 2.25 -9.98 -10.55
CA LEU A 35 2.55 -11.37 -10.93
C LEU A 35 1.57 -11.91 -11.98
N ASN A 36 1.97 -12.96 -12.68
CA ASN A 36 1.06 -13.69 -13.58
C ASN A 36 0.04 -14.50 -12.75
N SER A 37 -1.25 -14.25 -12.97
CA SER A 37 -2.33 -14.90 -12.22
C SER A 37 -2.34 -16.42 -12.36
N GLY A 38 -2.19 -16.94 -13.59
CA GLY A 38 -2.18 -18.38 -13.86
C GLY A 38 -1.06 -19.11 -13.13
N LEU A 39 0.14 -18.54 -13.11
CA LEU A 39 1.27 -19.11 -12.39
C LEU A 39 1.09 -19.05 -10.86
N VAL A 40 0.47 -17.98 -10.34
CA VAL A 40 0.18 -17.87 -8.89
C VAL A 40 -0.81 -18.95 -8.47
N TYR A 41 -1.93 -19.11 -9.19
CA TYR A 41 -2.91 -20.15 -8.88
C TYR A 41 -2.34 -21.56 -9.07
N LYS A 42 -1.52 -21.78 -10.10
CA LYS A 42 -0.82 -23.06 -10.27
C LYS A 42 0.05 -23.39 -9.06
N PHE A 43 0.85 -22.43 -8.60
CA PHE A 43 1.72 -22.64 -7.44
C PHE A 43 0.93 -22.83 -6.14
N LEU A 44 -0.17 -22.10 -5.93
CA LEU A 44 -1.05 -22.30 -4.78
C LEU A 44 -1.66 -23.72 -4.77
N ARG A 45 -2.04 -24.25 -5.93
CA ARG A 45 -2.51 -25.64 -6.07
C ARG A 45 -1.40 -26.66 -5.80
N GLU A 46 -0.15 -26.38 -6.21
CA GLU A 46 1.01 -27.21 -5.83
C GLU A 46 1.12 -27.28 -4.30
N LEU A 47 1.10 -26.13 -3.61
CA LEU A 47 1.14 -26.08 -2.14
C LEU A 47 -0.06 -26.77 -1.47
N GLU A 48 -1.24 -26.75 -2.09
CA GLU A 48 -2.41 -27.45 -1.59
C GLU A 48 -2.25 -28.97 -1.67
N ASN A 49 -1.77 -29.46 -2.82
CA ASN A 49 -1.51 -30.88 -3.05
C ASN A 49 -0.44 -31.42 -2.10
N ASP A 50 0.56 -30.59 -1.78
CA ASP A 50 1.61 -30.90 -0.81
C ASP A 50 1.14 -30.81 0.66
N GLY A 51 -0.12 -30.43 0.90
CA GLY A 51 -0.68 -30.31 2.26
C GLY A 51 -0.11 -29.14 3.06
N ILE A 52 0.42 -28.11 2.37
CA ILE A 52 1.00 -26.91 2.98
C ILE A 52 -0.03 -25.78 3.09
N ALA A 53 -0.81 -25.56 2.04
CA ALA A 53 -1.82 -24.50 2.00
C ALA A 53 -3.24 -25.05 1.77
N MET A 54 -4.25 -24.21 1.98
CA MET A 54 -5.65 -24.53 1.65
C MET A 54 -6.42 -23.28 1.24
N GLU A 55 -7.40 -23.46 0.35
CA GLU A 55 -8.38 -22.41 0.03
C GLU A 55 -9.44 -22.33 1.15
N VAL A 56 -9.56 -21.17 1.78
CA VAL A 56 -10.50 -20.91 2.90
C VAL A 56 -11.74 -20.13 2.48
N GLY A 57 -11.83 -19.80 1.19
CA GLY A 57 -12.91 -19.05 0.57
C GLY A 57 -12.47 -18.65 -0.84
N ARG A 58 -13.41 -18.17 -1.66
CA ARG A 58 -13.14 -17.91 -3.09
C ARG A 58 -11.90 -17.03 -3.30
N GLY A 59 -10.81 -17.63 -3.77
CA GLY A 59 -9.53 -16.95 -4.03
C GLY A 59 -8.77 -16.49 -2.78
N ARG A 60 -9.11 -17.01 -1.60
CA ARG A 60 -8.49 -16.71 -0.30
C ARG A 60 -7.77 -17.95 0.21
N TRP A 61 -6.49 -17.80 0.56
CA TRP A 61 -5.60 -18.91 0.85
C TRP A 61 -4.97 -18.75 2.22
N ALA A 62 -4.83 -19.84 2.96
CA ALA A 62 -4.13 -19.85 4.24
C ALA A 62 -3.15 -21.02 4.30
N LEU A 63 -2.12 -20.89 5.14
CA LEU A 63 -1.32 -22.06 5.52
C LEU A 63 -2.17 -23.00 6.37
N ARG A 64 -1.99 -24.30 6.16
CA ARG A 64 -2.59 -25.33 7.00
C ARG A 64 -1.91 -25.36 8.35
N ASP A 65 -2.63 -25.85 9.35
CA ASP A 65 -2.06 -26.04 10.68
C ASP A 65 -1.35 -27.40 10.81
N THR A 66 -0.29 -27.59 10.03
CA THR A 66 0.53 -28.82 10.02
C THR A 66 1.98 -28.51 10.40
N SER A 67 2.71 -29.49 10.94
CA SER A 67 4.12 -29.31 11.30
C SER A 67 4.98 -28.85 10.12
N GLY A 68 4.74 -29.42 8.92
CA GLY A 68 5.44 -29.03 7.69
C GLY A 68 5.14 -27.59 7.24
N ALA A 69 3.87 -27.16 7.30
CA ALA A 69 3.50 -25.79 6.94
C ALA A 69 4.06 -24.76 7.91
N ARG A 70 4.05 -25.07 9.22
CA ARG A 70 4.65 -24.22 10.27
C ARG A 70 6.16 -24.08 10.08
N ALA A 71 6.86 -25.20 9.89
CA ALA A 71 8.31 -25.18 9.66
C ALA A 71 8.69 -24.39 8.40
N LEU A 72 7.88 -24.48 7.33
CA LEU A 72 8.07 -23.67 6.14
C LEU A 72 7.83 -22.17 6.42
N ALA A 73 6.78 -21.83 7.16
CA ALA A 73 6.49 -20.45 7.53
C ALA A 73 7.65 -19.84 8.34
N ASP A 74 8.14 -20.55 9.35
CA ASP A 74 9.26 -20.11 10.18
C ASP A 74 10.52 -19.91 9.33
N TYR A 75 10.86 -20.87 8.47
CA TYR A 75 11.99 -20.76 7.54
C TYR A 75 11.88 -19.53 6.61
N VAL A 76 10.69 -19.28 6.05
CA VAL A 76 10.45 -18.12 5.17
C VAL A 76 10.59 -16.80 5.93
N LEU A 77 10.10 -16.73 7.16
CA LEU A 77 10.19 -15.54 8.00
C LEU A 77 11.62 -15.27 8.48
N GLU A 78 12.36 -16.31 8.87
CA GLU A 78 13.77 -16.22 9.26
C GLU A 78 14.69 -15.77 8.13
N THR A 79 14.38 -16.18 6.90
CA THR A 79 15.14 -15.81 5.70
C THR A 79 14.74 -14.45 5.10
N SER A 80 13.72 -13.78 5.68
CA SER A 80 13.34 -12.43 5.25
C SER A 80 14.33 -11.38 5.78
N GLU A 81 15.00 -10.68 4.86
CA GLU A 81 16.05 -9.69 5.21
C GLU A 81 15.48 -8.46 5.96
N ASP A 82 16.29 -7.89 6.86
CA ASP A 82 16.01 -6.57 7.47
C ASP A 82 16.22 -5.46 6.44
N LEU A 83 15.23 -4.60 6.28
CA LEU A 83 15.27 -3.56 5.25
C LEU A 83 14.94 -2.21 5.88
N GLY A 84 15.91 -1.71 6.65
CA GLY A 84 16.02 -0.31 7.06
C GLY A 84 14.79 0.26 7.77
N LEU A 85 14.42 1.50 7.41
CA LEU A 85 13.40 2.30 8.08
C LEU A 85 12.01 1.63 8.16
N HIS A 86 11.71 0.73 7.21
CA HIS A 86 10.44 0.00 7.14
C HIS A 86 10.56 -1.48 7.55
N GLY A 87 11.72 -1.89 8.09
CA GLY A 87 12.03 -3.27 8.45
C GLY A 87 11.00 -3.93 9.38
N HIS A 88 10.39 -3.15 10.28
CA HIS A 88 9.30 -3.65 11.12
C HIS A 88 8.10 -4.14 10.30
N TRP A 89 7.68 -3.34 9.31
CA TRP A 89 6.51 -3.63 8.48
C TRP A 89 6.76 -4.79 7.55
N THR A 90 7.92 -4.78 6.88
CA THR A 90 8.33 -5.84 5.94
C THR A 90 8.58 -7.18 6.62
N ARG A 91 8.73 -7.24 7.94
CA ARG A 91 8.81 -8.50 8.69
C ARG A 91 7.48 -8.96 9.23
N THR A 92 6.68 -8.03 9.73
CA THR A 92 5.56 -8.36 10.60
C THR A 92 4.24 -8.44 9.84
N VAL A 93 4.07 -7.63 8.79
CA VAL A 93 2.78 -7.45 8.12
C VAL A 93 2.87 -7.94 6.68
N PRO A 94 1.91 -8.74 6.18
CA PRO A 94 1.88 -9.11 4.77
C PRO A 94 1.66 -7.87 3.89
N GLU A 95 2.39 -7.75 2.79
CA GLU A 95 2.39 -6.57 1.90
C GLU A 95 1.02 -6.35 1.24
N VAL A 96 0.16 -7.37 1.24
CA VAL A 96 -1.22 -7.25 0.78
C VAL A 96 -2.14 -6.58 1.81
N TYR A 97 -1.67 -6.21 3.00
CA TYR A 97 -2.49 -5.58 4.03
C TYR A 97 -2.03 -4.18 4.45
N TYR A 98 -0.98 -3.65 3.84
CA TYR A 98 -0.56 -2.27 4.08
C TYR A 98 0.15 -1.68 2.86
N TYR A 99 0.30 -0.36 2.84
CA TYR A 99 1.26 0.32 1.99
C TYR A 99 1.69 1.64 2.61
N ILE A 100 2.85 2.10 2.18
CA ILE A 100 3.40 3.41 2.52
C ILE A 100 2.77 4.45 1.58
N ALA A 101 2.11 5.46 2.14
CA ALA A 101 1.55 6.57 1.38
C ALA A 101 2.64 7.62 1.19
N GLU A 102 3.36 7.48 0.08
CA GLU A 102 4.48 8.34 -0.24
C GLU A 102 4.57 8.51 -1.76
N PRO A 103 4.74 9.74 -2.26
CA PRO A 103 4.90 9.97 -3.69
C PRO A 103 6.34 9.64 -4.15
N PRO A 104 6.56 9.38 -5.45
CA PRO A 104 7.83 8.90 -6.00
C PRO A 104 9.10 9.72 -5.73
N SER A 105 9.01 11.01 -5.35
CA SER A 105 10.18 11.86 -5.10
C SER A 105 10.05 12.65 -3.78
N ILE A 106 10.86 12.26 -2.79
CA ILE A 106 10.87 12.83 -1.42
C ILE A 106 12.07 13.73 -1.19
N GLU A 107 13.15 13.59 -1.97
CA GLU A 107 14.48 14.13 -1.61
C GLU A 107 14.53 15.66 -1.48
N TRP A 108 13.55 16.40 -2.01
CA TRP A 108 13.59 17.86 -2.06
C TRP A 108 12.54 18.60 -1.22
N LEU A 109 11.56 17.90 -0.65
CA LEU A 109 10.41 18.53 0.04
C LEU A 109 10.54 18.59 1.57
N GLY A 110 11.71 18.20 2.09
CA GLY A 110 11.91 17.97 3.52
C GLY A 110 11.35 16.63 3.97
N PHE A 111 12.03 15.98 4.90
CA PHE A 111 11.57 14.70 5.43
C PHE A 111 10.32 14.95 6.30
N PRO A 112 9.17 14.32 5.99
CA PRO A 112 8.02 14.43 6.86
C PRO A 112 8.39 13.90 8.24
N GLY A 113 7.94 14.59 9.29
CA GLY A 113 8.26 14.19 10.68
C GLY A 113 7.73 12.79 11.04
N ARG A 114 6.81 12.23 10.24
CA ARG A 114 6.32 10.85 10.34
C ARG A 114 6.00 10.27 8.96
N THR A 115 6.25 8.98 8.76
CA THR A 115 5.79 8.25 7.57
C THR A 115 4.33 7.86 7.72
N THR A 116 3.48 8.25 6.76
CA THR A 116 2.08 7.82 6.72
C THR A 116 1.96 6.42 6.12
N ILE A 117 1.37 5.49 6.88
CA ILE A 117 1.19 4.09 6.49
C ILE A 117 -0.29 3.74 6.57
N ILE A 118 -0.82 3.27 5.45
CA ILE A 118 -2.20 2.81 5.33
C ILE A 118 -2.22 1.32 5.62
N VAL A 119 -3.05 0.92 6.59
CA VAL A 119 -3.11 -0.45 7.08
C VAL A 119 -4.56 -0.95 7.02
N ASP A 120 -4.75 -2.21 6.63
CA ASP A 120 -6.07 -2.83 6.64
C ASP A 120 -6.66 -2.82 8.07
N LYS A 121 -7.91 -2.41 8.20
CA LYS A 121 -8.63 -2.35 9.48
C LYS A 121 -8.66 -3.69 10.24
N LEU A 122 -8.49 -4.82 9.56
CA LEU A 122 -8.39 -6.15 10.17
C LEU A 122 -7.17 -6.28 11.10
N LEU A 123 -6.15 -5.45 10.91
CA LEU A 123 -4.92 -5.43 11.70
C LEU A 123 -4.98 -4.47 12.89
N LYS A 124 -6.12 -3.79 13.11
CA LYS A 124 -6.28 -2.87 14.25
C LYS A 124 -6.08 -3.65 15.56
N GLY A 125 -5.08 -3.24 16.34
CA GLY A 125 -4.71 -3.90 17.60
C GLY A 125 -3.88 -5.19 17.44
N ARG A 126 -3.45 -5.54 16.22
CA ARG A 126 -2.61 -6.73 15.95
C ARG A 126 -1.16 -6.39 15.55
N VAL A 127 -0.88 -5.11 15.32
CA VAL A 127 0.43 -4.62 14.87
C VAL A 127 0.88 -3.50 15.80
N ASP A 128 2.17 -3.48 16.13
CA ASP A 128 2.77 -2.47 17.02
C ASP A 128 3.73 -1.57 16.22
N PRO A 129 3.27 -0.41 15.73
CA PRO A 129 4.09 0.45 14.86
C PRO A 129 5.35 0.95 15.56
N PRO A 130 6.48 1.04 14.84
CA PRO A 130 7.64 1.77 15.33
C PRO A 130 7.32 3.26 15.50
N LYS A 131 8.10 3.94 16.36
CA LYS A 131 8.04 5.39 16.51
C LYS A 131 8.30 6.07 15.16
N GLY A 132 7.63 7.19 14.90
CA GLY A 132 7.77 7.93 13.64
C GLY A 132 6.84 7.48 12.52
N CYS A 133 5.90 6.56 12.77
CA CYS A 133 4.83 6.23 11.81
C CYS A 133 3.49 6.85 12.21
N ARG A 134 2.72 7.30 11.22
CA ARG A 134 1.31 7.65 11.36
C ARG A 134 0.49 6.55 10.70
N LEU A 135 -0.24 5.77 11.52
CA LEU A 135 -1.06 4.67 11.02
C LEU A 135 -2.49 5.10 10.75
N ILE A 136 -2.97 4.77 9.56
CA ILE A 136 -4.36 4.94 9.18
C ILE A 136 -4.97 3.56 8.92
N TYR A 137 -5.80 3.10 9.85
CA TYR A 137 -6.54 1.84 9.70
C TYR A 137 -7.80 2.05 8.87
N THR A 138 -7.92 1.36 7.75
CA THR A 138 -9.01 1.55 6.80
C THR A 138 -9.29 0.30 5.95
N SER A 139 -10.33 0.35 5.13
CA SER A 139 -10.59 -0.72 4.16
C SER A 139 -9.61 -0.63 2.99
N MET A 140 -9.00 -1.76 2.62
CA MET A 140 -8.13 -1.86 1.45
C MET A 140 -8.90 -2.00 0.13
N ARG A 141 -10.24 -2.09 0.18
CA ARG A 141 -11.09 -2.17 -1.00
C ARG A 141 -10.99 -0.86 -1.80
N GLY A 142 -10.78 -0.96 -3.11
CA GLY A 142 -10.67 0.19 -4.01
C GLY A 142 -9.31 0.89 -3.99
N ARG A 143 -8.48 0.66 -2.98
CA ARG A 143 -7.12 1.22 -2.89
C ARG A 143 -6.17 0.54 -3.87
N ILE A 144 -5.19 1.31 -4.37
CA ILE A 144 -4.22 0.89 -5.37
C ILE A 144 -2.78 1.12 -4.87
N TRP A 145 -1.99 0.06 -4.85
CA TRP A 145 -0.59 0.08 -4.41
C TRP A 145 0.16 -1.08 -5.05
N ARG A 146 1.48 -0.97 -5.10
CA ARG A 146 2.38 -1.99 -5.66
C ARG A 146 3.56 -2.23 -4.75
N TYR A 147 4.07 -3.45 -4.77
CA TYR A 147 5.33 -3.78 -4.17
C TYR A 147 6.45 -3.18 -5.01
N ASP A 148 7.24 -2.33 -4.37
CA ASP A 148 8.47 -1.81 -4.92
C ASP A 148 9.56 -2.85 -4.71
N TRP A 149 10.13 -3.38 -5.79
CA TRP A 149 11.16 -4.44 -5.69
C TRP A 149 12.54 -3.89 -5.31
N ASP A 150 12.78 -2.59 -5.53
CA ASP A 150 14.06 -1.95 -5.26
C ASP A 150 14.11 -1.53 -3.79
N LEU A 151 13.03 -0.90 -3.30
CA LEU A 151 12.87 -0.52 -1.89
C LEU A 151 12.33 -1.66 -1.03
N ARG A 152 11.83 -2.73 -1.66
CA ARG A 152 11.28 -3.93 -1.02
C ARG A 152 10.14 -3.65 -0.03
N VAL A 153 9.28 -2.70 -0.38
CA VAL A 153 8.12 -2.28 0.42
C VAL A 153 6.90 -2.05 -0.47
N PRO A 154 5.66 -2.23 0.03
CA PRO A 154 4.46 -1.85 -0.68
C PRO A 154 4.29 -0.32 -0.63
N ARG A 155 4.20 0.33 -1.79
CA ARG A 155 3.96 1.78 -1.93
C ARG A 155 2.63 2.04 -2.64
N GLY A 156 1.90 3.04 -2.14
CA GLY A 156 0.74 3.58 -2.85
C GLY A 156 1.15 4.04 -4.25
N LEU A 157 0.27 3.85 -5.23
CA LEU A 157 0.48 4.53 -6.52
C LEU A 157 0.37 6.05 -6.33
N PRO A 158 1.00 6.88 -7.18
CA PRO A 158 1.12 8.32 -6.94
C PRO A 158 -0.20 8.99 -6.54
N GLU A 159 -1.27 8.78 -7.29
CA GLU A 159 -2.58 9.38 -7.01
C GLU A 159 -3.20 8.87 -5.70
N GLN A 160 -2.99 7.59 -5.36
CA GLN A 160 -3.46 7.04 -4.09
C GLN A 160 -2.67 7.61 -2.92
N SER A 161 -1.34 7.70 -3.03
CA SER A 161 -0.47 8.28 -2.00
C SER A 161 -0.82 9.75 -1.75
N LEU A 162 -0.99 10.56 -2.82
CA LEU A 162 -1.37 11.96 -2.70
C LEU A 162 -2.75 12.12 -2.08
N ALA A 163 -3.72 11.31 -2.48
CA ALA A 163 -5.06 11.32 -1.89
C ALA A 163 -5.06 11.01 -0.39
N ASP A 164 -4.22 10.05 0.03
CA ASP A 164 -4.08 9.66 1.43
C ASP A 164 -3.36 10.71 2.27
N LEU A 165 -2.31 11.33 1.72
CA LEU A 165 -1.59 12.41 2.39
C LEU A 165 -2.46 13.66 2.51
N LEU A 166 -3.21 14.04 1.48
CA LEU A 166 -4.20 15.12 1.57
C LEU A 166 -5.25 14.86 2.66
N ALA A 167 -5.71 13.61 2.77
CA ALA A 167 -6.77 13.22 3.70
C ALA A 167 -6.31 13.09 5.15
N HIS A 168 -5.06 12.71 5.39
CA HIS A 168 -4.60 12.24 6.70
C HIS A 168 -3.31 12.89 7.18
N ASP A 169 -2.64 13.66 6.33
CA ASP A 169 -1.39 14.34 6.65
C ASP A 169 -1.39 15.84 6.35
N PRO A 170 -1.99 16.66 7.24
CA PRO A 170 -2.04 18.11 7.05
C PRO A 170 -0.64 18.74 7.04
N ASP A 171 0.34 18.11 7.69
CA ASP A 171 1.70 18.64 7.82
C ASP A 171 2.56 18.29 6.60
N TYR A 172 2.17 17.27 5.82
CA TYR A 172 2.90 16.89 4.62
C TYR A 172 2.65 17.92 3.50
N PRO A 173 3.69 18.49 2.86
CA PRO A 173 3.56 19.50 1.81
C PRO A 173 3.12 18.90 0.46
N VAL A 174 1.96 18.26 0.42
CA VAL A 174 1.45 17.53 -0.76
C VAL A 174 1.26 18.46 -1.94
N GLU A 175 0.81 19.67 -1.68
CA GLU A 175 0.57 20.74 -2.65
C GLU A 175 1.79 21.03 -3.51
N GLN A 176 2.99 21.04 -2.90
CA GLN A 176 4.22 21.31 -3.64
C GLN A 176 4.57 20.17 -4.60
N TYR A 177 4.32 18.91 -4.21
CA TYR A 177 4.45 17.78 -5.12
C TYR A 177 3.46 17.90 -6.28
N ILE A 178 2.21 18.24 -5.98
CA ILE A 178 1.17 18.41 -7.00
C ILE A 178 1.58 19.50 -7.99
N TYR A 179 2.00 20.67 -7.51
CA TYR A 179 2.47 21.78 -8.34
C TYR A 179 3.52 21.36 -9.36
N ASN A 180 4.57 20.69 -8.89
CA ASN A 180 5.71 20.27 -9.72
C ASN A 180 5.37 19.18 -10.73
N ASN A 181 4.21 18.52 -10.59
CA ASN A 181 3.84 17.35 -11.40
C ASN A 181 2.44 17.48 -12.01
N LEU A 182 1.89 18.70 -12.10
CA LEU A 182 0.52 18.95 -12.59
C LEU A 182 0.23 18.31 -13.96
N GLU A 183 1.20 18.31 -14.87
CA GLU A 183 1.05 17.76 -16.23
C GLU A 183 0.92 16.24 -16.26
N TRP A 184 1.45 15.55 -15.25
CA TRP A 184 1.55 14.09 -15.20
C TRP A 184 0.54 13.46 -14.25
N LEU A 185 0.01 14.23 -13.31
CA LEU A 185 -0.89 13.74 -12.27
C LEU A 185 -2.34 13.74 -12.75
N ASN A 186 -3.04 12.65 -12.46
CA ASN A 186 -4.48 12.60 -12.63
C ASN A 186 -5.19 13.20 -11.41
N LEU A 187 -5.46 14.52 -11.45
CA LEU A 187 -6.13 15.24 -10.37
C LEU A 187 -7.54 14.72 -10.06
N ASP A 188 -8.28 14.26 -11.07
CA ASP A 188 -9.63 13.69 -10.88
C ASP A 188 -9.58 12.38 -10.08
N GLU A 189 -8.55 11.58 -10.31
CA GLU A 189 -8.34 10.33 -9.58
C GLU A 189 -7.93 10.60 -8.12
N ILE A 190 -7.10 11.62 -7.88
CA ILE A 190 -6.77 12.07 -6.52
C ILE A 190 -8.05 12.54 -5.80
N ALA A 191 -8.83 13.41 -6.44
CA ALA A 191 -10.07 13.96 -5.91
C ALA A 191 -11.11 12.87 -5.58
N ARG A 192 -11.22 11.84 -6.42
CA ARG A 192 -12.12 10.70 -6.21
C ARG A 192 -11.72 9.81 -5.04
N ARG A 193 -10.42 9.73 -4.74
CA ARG A 193 -9.85 8.82 -3.74
C ARG A 193 -9.68 9.43 -2.36
N THR A 194 -9.64 10.75 -2.26
CA THR A 194 -9.43 11.45 -1.00
C THR A 194 -10.73 11.58 -0.18
N THR A 195 -10.61 12.06 1.06
CA THR A 195 -11.77 12.35 1.92
C THR A 195 -12.37 13.71 1.54
N PRO A 196 -13.61 14.05 1.97
CA PRO A 196 -14.15 15.39 1.75
C PRO A 196 -13.24 16.52 2.25
N GLN A 197 -12.54 16.31 3.36
CA GLN A 197 -11.56 17.26 3.88
C GLN A 197 -10.32 17.36 2.98
N GLY A 198 -9.77 16.23 2.52
CA GLY A 198 -8.65 16.23 1.59
C GLY A 198 -9.03 16.85 0.24
N LEU A 199 -10.28 16.68 -0.20
CA LEU A 199 -10.83 17.31 -1.41
C LEU A 199 -10.90 18.83 -1.25
N ARG A 200 -11.38 19.34 -0.10
CA ARG A 200 -11.36 20.79 0.18
C ARG A 200 -9.95 21.36 0.17
N ARG A 201 -8.99 20.65 0.78
CA ARG A 201 -7.58 21.03 0.78
C ARG A 201 -7.02 21.12 -0.64
N LEU A 202 -7.25 20.08 -1.45
CA LEU A 202 -6.89 20.08 -2.86
C LEU A 202 -7.54 21.24 -3.62
N SER A 203 -8.85 21.40 -3.48
CA SER A 203 -9.64 22.44 -4.15
C SER A 203 -9.18 23.85 -3.80
N THR A 204 -8.86 24.09 -2.52
CA THR A 204 -8.30 25.36 -2.04
C THR A 204 -6.95 25.64 -2.69
N PHE A 205 -6.08 24.65 -2.74
CA PHE A 205 -4.78 24.77 -3.39
C PHE A 205 -4.89 25.04 -4.90
N LEU A 206 -5.74 24.30 -5.62
CA LEU A 206 -5.94 24.51 -7.05
C LEU A 206 -6.57 25.88 -7.37
N SER A 207 -7.50 26.33 -6.51
CA SER A 207 -8.09 27.68 -6.61
C SER A 207 -7.01 28.75 -6.44
N PHE A 208 -6.17 28.61 -5.41
CA PHE A 208 -5.03 29.50 -5.20
C PHE A 208 -4.09 29.53 -6.40
N LEU A 209 -3.71 28.37 -6.93
CA LEU A 209 -2.84 28.29 -8.11
C LEU A 209 -3.43 29.05 -9.30
N ARG A 210 -4.71 28.81 -9.62
CA ARG A 210 -5.38 29.51 -10.72
C ARG A 210 -5.46 31.02 -10.48
N MET A 211 -5.69 31.47 -9.25
CA MET A 211 -5.70 32.89 -8.92
C MET A 211 -4.33 33.55 -9.12
N VAL A 212 -3.25 32.85 -8.79
CA VAL A 212 -1.88 33.38 -8.88
C VAL A 212 -1.34 33.33 -10.31
N THR A 213 -1.58 32.25 -11.05
CA THR A 213 -1.07 32.09 -12.42
C THR A 213 -1.97 32.70 -13.47
N GLY A 214 -3.26 32.88 -13.17
CA GLY A 214 -4.29 33.26 -14.14
C GLY A 214 -4.67 32.14 -15.12
N GLU A 215 -4.04 30.97 -15.02
CA GLU A 215 -4.23 29.85 -15.93
C GLU A 215 -5.21 28.82 -15.36
N PRO A 216 -6.11 28.25 -16.19
CA PRO A 216 -6.99 27.19 -15.75
C PRO A 216 -6.19 25.91 -15.45
N VAL A 217 -6.36 25.36 -14.26
CA VAL A 217 -5.85 24.02 -13.94
C VAL A 217 -6.76 22.97 -14.59
N ALA A 218 -6.17 22.03 -15.32
CA ALA A 218 -6.89 20.92 -15.96
C ALA A 218 -7.39 19.92 -14.90
N ALA A 219 -8.62 20.14 -14.43
CA ALA A 219 -9.33 19.25 -13.52
C ALA A 219 -10.80 19.13 -13.98
N GLY A 220 -11.36 17.93 -13.92
CA GLY A 220 -12.75 17.62 -14.29
C GLY A 220 -13.78 17.92 -13.18
N PHE A 221 -13.36 18.52 -12.06
CA PHE A 221 -14.22 18.90 -10.95
C PHE A 221 -14.13 20.41 -10.67
N ASP A 222 -15.22 20.97 -10.12
CA ASP A 222 -15.29 22.39 -9.74
C ASP A 222 -14.53 22.65 -8.43
N TYR A 223 -13.22 22.90 -8.55
CA TYR A 223 -12.37 23.21 -7.40
C TYR A 223 -12.65 24.58 -6.77
N PHE A 224 -13.27 25.53 -7.49
CA PHE A 224 -13.65 26.82 -6.88
C PHE A 224 -14.86 26.67 -5.97
N GLY A 225 -15.89 25.95 -6.43
CA GLY A 225 -17.08 25.66 -5.61
C GLY A 225 -16.80 24.75 -4.41
N LEU A 226 -15.65 24.04 -4.41
CA LEU A 226 -15.24 23.10 -3.36
C LEU A 226 -14.11 23.63 -2.47
N ALA A 227 -13.53 24.80 -2.77
CA ALA A 227 -12.55 25.45 -1.90
C ALA A 227 -13.24 25.92 -0.61
N ASP A 228 -12.51 25.91 0.51
CA ASP A 228 -13.03 26.55 1.71
C ASP A 228 -13.14 28.07 1.47
N PRO A 229 -14.25 28.72 1.87
CA PRO A 229 -14.43 30.16 1.74
C PRO A 229 -13.50 30.96 2.66
#